data_AF-A0A1G0HSS1-F1
#
_entry.id   AF-A0A1G0HSS1-F1
#
_cell.length_a   1.000
_cell.length_b   1.000
_cell.length_c   1.000
_cell.angle_alpha   90.00
_cell.angle_beta   90.00
_cell.angle_gamma   90.00
#
_symmetry.space_group_name_H-M   'P 1'
#
loop_
_entity.id
_entity.type
_entity.pdbx_description
1 polymer ?
#
loop_
_entity_poly.entity_id
_entity_poly.type
_entity_poly.pdbx_seq_one_letter_code
_entity_poly.pdbx_strand_id
1 'polypeptide(L)'
;MVGTYDTIHRYFGKAALRVTPKNLLTFIGIGNIISAILGGLPFCHGAGGATSHIKAGARHYSMNLYIGFFLVVLAFVSYALKMDLIPHYPVLLMALLVCITGWYHMRLAEESWKTFELRIIILAMGCTVLISQNMLYGLLVGILFEIIPRRLWFGMQS
;
A
#
# COMPACT_ATOMS: atom_id res chain seq x y z
N MET A 1 -3.33 2.72 -5.56
CA MET A 1 -3.76 4.07 -6.00
C MET A 1 -5.26 4.26 -5.99
N VAL A 2 -6.04 3.31 -6.51
CA VAL A 2 -7.52 3.35 -6.45
C VAL A 2 -8.03 3.58 -5.02
N GLY A 3 -7.48 2.86 -4.02
CA GLY A 3 -7.87 3.05 -2.63
C GLY A 3 -7.62 4.46 -2.09
N THR A 4 -6.49 5.09 -2.44
CA THR A 4 -6.20 6.47 -2.03
C THR A 4 -7.09 7.47 -2.77
N TYR A 5 -7.32 7.26 -4.06
CA TYR A 5 -8.23 8.06 -4.86
C TYR A 5 -9.64 8.09 -4.23
N ASP A 6 -10.21 6.91 -3.95
CA ASP A 6 -11.55 6.77 -3.36
C ASP A 6 -11.59 7.37 -1.94
N THR A 7 -10.59 7.09 -1.11
CA THR A 7 -10.50 7.63 0.25
C THR A 7 -10.51 9.16 0.26
N ILE A 8 -9.68 9.80 -0.57
CA ILE A 8 -9.58 11.26 -0.60
C ILE A 8 -10.86 11.89 -1.18
N HIS A 9 -11.49 11.26 -2.19
CA HIS A 9 -12.77 11.73 -2.71
C HIS A 9 -13.92 11.59 -1.70
N ARG A 10 -13.94 10.51 -0.91
CA ARG A 10 -14.91 10.34 0.18
C ARG A 10 -14.77 11.40 1.28
N TYR A 11 -13.55 11.78 1.64
CA TYR A 11 -13.32 12.75 2.72
C TYR A 11 -13.45 14.22 2.28
N PHE A 12 -13.00 14.56 1.07
CA PHE A 12 -12.89 15.97 0.62
C PHE A 12 -13.82 16.33 -0.53
N GLY A 13 -14.54 15.37 -1.13
CA GLY A 13 -15.53 15.61 -2.17
C GLY A 13 -15.00 16.48 -3.31
N LYS A 14 -15.67 17.64 -3.55
CA LYS A 14 -15.29 18.58 -4.61
C LYS A 14 -13.90 19.22 -4.41
N ALA A 15 -13.34 19.22 -3.21
CA ALA A 15 -11.97 19.69 -2.98
C ALA A 15 -10.90 18.70 -3.46
N ALA A 16 -11.27 17.44 -3.76
CA ALA A 16 -10.38 16.39 -4.24
C ALA A 16 -10.20 16.35 -5.77
N LEU A 17 -10.78 17.28 -6.54
CA LEU A 17 -10.80 17.25 -8.01
C LEU A 17 -9.42 17.12 -8.67
N ARG A 18 -8.36 17.62 -8.03
CA ARG A 18 -6.98 17.54 -8.55
C ARG A 18 -6.32 16.16 -8.30
N VAL A 19 -6.91 15.34 -7.44
CA VAL A 19 -6.37 14.03 -7.02
C VAL A 19 -6.84 12.96 -8.00
N THR A 20 -6.34 12.99 -9.23
CA THR A 20 -6.70 11.99 -10.24
C THR A 20 -5.77 10.77 -10.20
N PRO A 21 -6.22 9.58 -10.65
CA PRO A 21 -5.36 8.40 -10.73
C PRO A 21 -4.07 8.64 -11.51
N LYS A 22 -4.14 9.42 -12.60
CA LYS A 22 -2.98 9.82 -13.40
C LYS A 22 -1.99 10.66 -12.59
N ASN A 23 -2.47 11.64 -11.84
CA ASN A 23 -1.61 12.49 -11.01
C ASN A 23 -0.97 11.67 -9.90
N LEU A 24 -1.76 10.83 -9.21
CA LEU A 24 -1.29 9.91 -8.17
C LEU A 24 -0.15 9.00 -8.70
N LEU A 25 -0.33 8.41 -9.89
CA LEU A 25 0.68 7.61 -10.59
C LEU A 25 1.94 8.41 -10.95
N THR A 26 1.77 9.65 -11.38
CA THR A 26 2.90 10.50 -11.78
C THR A 26 3.74 10.88 -10.56
N PHE A 27 3.10 11.31 -9.47
CA PHE A 27 3.79 11.71 -8.25
C PHE A 27 4.49 10.53 -7.56
N ILE A 28 3.86 9.36 -7.52
CA ILE A 28 4.49 8.17 -6.90
C ILE A 28 5.67 7.66 -7.72
N GLY A 29 5.60 7.76 -9.06
CA GLY A 29 6.70 7.38 -9.95
C GLY A 29 7.89 8.31 -9.77
N ILE A 30 7.65 9.62 -9.85
CA ILE A 30 8.70 10.64 -9.61
C ILE A 30 9.28 10.49 -8.22
N GLY A 31 8.42 10.34 -7.20
CA GLY A 31 8.83 10.17 -5.82
C GLY A 31 9.72 8.94 -5.60
N ASN A 32 9.38 7.81 -6.20
CA ASN A 32 10.20 6.59 -6.11
C ASN A 32 11.52 6.71 -6.84
N ILE A 33 11.59 7.42 -7.98
CA ILE A 33 12.86 7.72 -8.65
C ILE A 33 13.76 8.56 -7.76
N ILE A 34 13.22 9.63 -7.16
CA ILE A 34 13.96 10.48 -6.21
C ILE A 34 14.43 9.65 -5.00
N SER A 35 13.55 8.82 -4.44
CA SER A 35 13.89 7.91 -3.33
C SER A 35 15.06 7.00 -3.71
N ALA A 36 15.00 6.36 -4.87
CA ALA A 36 16.06 5.46 -5.34
C ALA A 36 17.41 6.18 -5.52
N ILE A 37 17.42 7.41 -6.07
CA ILE A 37 18.64 8.22 -6.21
C ILE A 37 19.27 8.53 -4.85
N LEU A 38 18.45 8.75 -3.82
CA LEU A 38 18.89 9.02 -2.46
C LEU A 38 19.20 7.75 -1.64
N GLY A 39 19.11 6.55 -2.26
CA GLY A 39 19.31 5.27 -1.58
C GLY A 39 18.13 4.82 -0.69
N GLY A 40 16.97 5.45 -0.84
CA GLY A 40 15.74 5.13 -0.13
C GLY A 40 14.98 3.94 -0.73
N LEU A 41 14.06 3.38 0.07
CA LEU A 41 13.18 2.30 -0.35
C LEU A 41 11.99 2.84 -1.18
N PRO A 42 11.40 2.02 -2.07
CA PRO A 42 10.19 2.39 -2.78
C PRO A 42 9.02 2.55 -1.81
N PHE A 43 8.18 3.54 -2.08
CA PHE A 43 6.98 3.82 -1.30
C PHE A 43 5.73 3.83 -2.16
N CYS A 44 4.58 3.77 -1.47
CA CYS A 44 3.26 3.80 -2.09
C CYS A 44 2.41 4.95 -1.54
N HIS A 45 1.19 5.10 -2.08
CA HIS A 45 0.23 6.05 -1.57
C HIS A 45 -0.58 5.39 -0.46
N GLY A 46 -0.38 5.87 0.77
CA GLY A 46 -1.00 5.31 1.97
C GLY A 46 -2.41 5.84 2.19
N ALA A 47 -3.44 5.13 1.69
CA ALA A 47 -4.84 5.45 1.98
C ALA A 47 -5.17 5.37 3.48
N GLY A 48 -4.60 4.37 4.18
CA GLY A 48 -4.75 4.20 5.62
C GLY A 48 -4.11 5.34 6.43
N GLY A 49 -2.88 5.74 6.07
CA GLY A 49 -2.21 6.89 6.69
C GLY A 49 -2.95 8.20 6.44
N ALA A 50 -3.45 8.42 5.21
CA ALA A 50 -4.29 9.57 4.93
C ALA A 50 -5.55 9.58 5.82
N THR A 51 -6.20 8.43 5.97
CA THR A 51 -7.38 8.30 6.85
C THR A 51 -7.07 8.61 8.31
N SER A 52 -5.94 8.13 8.85
CA SER A 52 -5.57 8.38 10.24
C SER A 52 -5.27 9.86 10.48
N HIS A 53 -4.53 10.52 9.59
CA HIS A 53 -4.28 11.96 9.69
C HIS A 53 -5.57 12.78 9.61
N ILE A 54 -6.49 12.44 8.70
CA ILE A 54 -7.79 13.13 8.58
C ILE A 54 -8.63 12.95 9.85
N LYS A 55 -8.66 11.73 10.41
CA LYS A 55 -9.37 11.44 11.68
C LYS A 55 -8.72 12.15 12.87
N ALA A 56 -7.40 12.35 12.85
CA ALA A 56 -6.67 13.16 13.83
C ALA A 56 -6.89 14.67 13.67
N GLY A 57 -7.68 15.11 12.69
CA GLY A 57 -8.04 16.52 12.47
C GLY A 57 -7.29 17.22 11.34
N ALA A 58 -6.43 16.52 10.58
CA ALA A 58 -5.78 17.12 9.42
C ALA A 58 -6.80 17.47 8.33
N ARG A 59 -6.78 18.75 7.90
CA ARG A 59 -7.65 19.27 6.81
C ARG A 59 -6.87 19.70 5.57
N HIS A 60 -5.54 19.79 5.67
CA HIS A 60 -4.66 20.26 4.61
C HIS A 60 -3.40 19.39 4.50
N TYR A 61 -2.69 19.53 3.37
CA TYR A 61 -1.43 18.84 3.10
C TYR A 61 -0.30 19.21 4.08
N SER A 62 -0.44 20.32 4.81
CA SER A 62 0.55 20.84 5.74
C SER A 62 0.96 19.83 6.81
N MET A 63 0.03 18.99 7.29
CA MET A 63 0.34 17.91 8.23
C MET A 63 1.44 16.97 7.69
N ASN A 64 1.30 16.53 6.44
CA ASN A 64 2.28 15.65 5.81
C ASN A 64 3.62 16.37 5.59
N LEU A 65 3.56 17.67 5.28
CA LEU A 65 4.77 18.49 5.13
C LEU A 65 5.53 18.63 6.44
N TYR A 66 4.83 18.91 7.55
CA TYR A 66 5.46 19.01 8.87
C TYR A 66 6.06 17.67 9.30
N ILE A 67 5.32 16.56 9.20
CA ILE A 67 5.84 15.23 9.55
C ILE A 67 7.09 14.91 8.73
N GLY A 68 7.04 15.11 7.41
CA GLY A 68 8.19 14.89 6.54
C GLY A 68 9.39 15.77 6.89
N PHE A 69 9.15 17.06 7.14
CA PHE A 69 10.18 18.01 7.55
C PHE A 69 10.85 17.58 8.87
N PHE A 70 10.07 17.25 9.89
CA PHE A 70 10.61 16.78 11.17
C PHE A 70 11.42 15.50 11.04
N LEU A 71 10.98 14.55 10.20
CA LEU A 71 11.74 13.31 9.95
C LEU A 71 13.07 13.58 9.26
N VAL A 72 13.11 14.50 8.28
CA VAL A 72 14.36 14.90 7.59
C VAL A 72 15.31 15.61 8.55
N VAL A 73 14.79 16.54 9.36
CA VAL A 73 15.60 17.22 10.38
C VAL A 73 16.15 16.22 11.40
N LEU A 74 15.32 15.30 11.87
CA LEU A 74 15.75 14.26 12.82
C LEU A 74 16.80 13.34 12.20
N ALA A 75 16.63 12.91 10.95
CA ALA A 75 17.63 12.12 10.23
C ALA A 75 18.97 12.87 10.10
N PHE A 76 18.92 14.17 9.76
CA PHE A 76 20.11 15.01 9.67
C PHE A 76 20.80 15.19 11.02
N VAL A 77 20.05 15.42 12.09
CA VAL A 77 20.59 15.54 13.46
C VAL A 77 21.24 14.24 13.91
N SER A 78 20.58 13.10 13.70
CA SER A 78 21.15 11.77 14.00
C SER A 78 22.46 11.53 13.24
N TYR A 79 22.50 11.90 11.95
CA TYR A 79 23.71 11.80 11.15
C TYR A 79 24.82 12.72 11.65
N ALA A 80 24.50 13.99 11.96
CA ALA A 80 25.46 14.97 12.43
C ALA A 80 26.05 14.61 13.81
N LEU A 81 25.23 14.09 14.71
CA LEU A 81 25.64 13.67 16.05
C LEU A 81 26.28 12.27 16.08
N LYS A 82 26.21 11.50 14.99
CA LYS A 82 26.62 10.08 14.92
C LYS A 82 26.01 9.22 16.02
N MET A 83 24.80 9.59 16.45
CA MET A 83 24.05 8.89 17.49
C MET A 83 22.67 8.55 16.95
N ASP A 84 22.20 7.35 17.24
CA ASP A 84 20.83 6.95 16.92
C ASP A 84 19.87 7.61 17.91
N LEU A 85 19.29 8.76 17.53
CA LEU A 85 18.27 9.43 18.35
C LEU A 85 16.96 8.63 18.42
N ILE A 86 16.73 7.73 17.47
CA ILE A 86 15.57 6.85 17.45
C ILE A 86 16.01 5.50 18.01
N PRO A 87 15.50 5.08 19.19
CA PRO A 87 15.82 3.77 19.73
C PRO A 87 15.36 2.67 18.77
N HIS A 88 16.08 1.53 18.77
CA HIS A 88 15.70 0.36 17.99
C HIS A 88 14.23 0.00 18.29
N TYR A 89 13.43 -0.08 17.24
CA TYR A 89 12.02 -0.38 17.39
C TYR A 89 11.86 -1.83 17.86
N PRO A 90 11.09 -2.10 18.94
CA PRO A 90 10.97 -3.45 19.47
C PRO A 90 10.36 -4.39 18.42
N VAL A 91 11.07 -5.48 18.12
CA VAL A 91 10.67 -6.46 17.09
C VAL A 91 9.25 -6.98 17.33
N LEU A 92 8.86 -7.18 18.60
CA LEU A 92 7.52 -7.61 18.98
C LEU A 92 6.43 -6.64 18.49
N LEU A 93 6.66 -5.33 18.63
CA LEU A 93 5.69 -4.33 18.22
C LEU A 93 5.55 -4.28 16.70
N MET A 94 6.66 -4.44 15.94
CA MET A 94 6.60 -4.57 14.48
C MET A 94 5.82 -5.82 14.06
N ALA A 95 6.11 -6.97 14.67
CA ALA A 95 5.41 -8.21 14.37
C ALA A 95 3.90 -8.08 14.60
N LEU A 96 3.49 -7.50 15.74
CA LEU A 96 2.08 -7.26 16.05
C LEU A 96 1.43 -6.32 15.02
N LEU A 97 2.07 -5.21 14.66
CA LEU A 97 1.53 -4.27 13.68
C LEU A 97 1.39 -4.90 12.30
N VAL A 98 2.36 -5.69 11.85
CA VAL A 98 2.30 -6.40 10.56
C VAL A 98 1.18 -7.45 10.59
N CYS A 99 1.04 -8.23 11.66
CA CYS A 99 -0.05 -9.19 11.80
C CYS A 99 -1.43 -8.53 11.79
N ILE A 100 -1.60 -7.45 12.55
CA ILE A 100 -2.87 -6.72 12.63
C ILE A 100 -3.22 -6.08 11.28
N THR A 101 -2.24 -5.45 10.61
CA THR A 101 -2.47 -4.87 9.28
C THR A 101 -2.79 -5.95 8.26
N GLY A 102 -2.10 -7.10 8.29
CA GLY A 102 -2.44 -8.27 7.48
C GLY A 102 -3.88 -8.73 7.68
N TRP A 103 -4.33 -8.83 8.94
CA TRP A 103 -5.71 -9.20 9.28
C TRP A 103 -6.75 -8.22 8.70
N TYR A 104 -6.50 -6.91 8.82
CA TYR A 104 -7.40 -5.91 8.22
C TYR A 104 -7.45 -6.00 6.68
N HIS A 105 -6.32 -6.31 6.02
CA HIS A 105 -6.30 -6.51 4.58
C HIS A 105 -7.03 -7.78 4.16
N MET A 106 -6.94 -8.87 4.93
CA MET A 106 -7.73 -10.08 4.69
C MET A 106 -9.23 -9.82 4.78
N ARG A 107 -9.68 -9.01 5.75
CA ARG A 107 -11.09 -8.60 5.85
C ARG A 107 -11.56 -7.80 4.65
N LEU A 108 -10.70 -6.98 4.06
CA LEU A 108 -11.05 -6.25 2.84
C LEU A 108 -11.24 -7.21 1.64
N ALA A 109 -10.54 -8.35 1.64
CA ALA A 109 -10.69 -9.40 0.62
C ALA A 109 -11.91 -10.31 0.85
N GLU A 110 -12.68 -10.13 1.93
CA GLU A 110 -13.83 -10.98 2.27
C GLU A 110 -14.90 -10.97 1.18
N GLU A 111 -15.18 -9.82 0.56
CA GLU A 111 -16.12 -9.75 -0.56
C GLU A 111 -15.64 -10.56 -1.77
N SER A 112 -14.34 -10.50 -2.07
CA SER A 112 -13.73 -11.29 -3.14
C SER A 112 -13.70 -12.78 -2.84
N TRP A 113 -13.72 -13.17 -1.56
CA TRP A 113 -13.72 -14.57 -1.14
C TRP A 113 -15.07 -15.29 -1.38
N LYS A 114 -16.16 -14.54 -1.52
CA LYS A 114 -17.50 -15.11 -1.73
C LYS A 114 -17.65 -15.78 -3.11
N THR A 115 -16.92 -15.29 -4.10
CA THR A 115 -16.94 -15.86 -5.46
C THR A 115 -15.92 -16.98 -5.57
N PHE A 116 -16.38 -18.18 -5.97
CA PHE A 116 -15.53 -19.37 -6.09
C PHE A 116 -14.28 -19.14 -6.95
N GLU A 117 -14.45 -18.44 -8.07
CA GLU A 117 -13.38 -18.15 -9.02
C GLU A 117 -12.31 -17.25 -8.40
N LEU A 118 -12.71 -16.12 -7.79
CA LEU A 118 -11.80 -15.19 -7.12
C LEU A 118 -11.10 -15.85 -5.93
N ARG A 119 -11.78 -16.76 -5.22
CA ARG A 119 -11.18 -17.54 -4.14
C ARG A 119 -10.03 -18.42 -4.63
N ILE A 120 -10.19 -19.10 -5.78
CA ILE A 120 -9.10 -19.88 -6.38
C ILE A 120 -7.92 -18.98 -6.75
N ILE A 121 -8.20 -17.81 -7.35
CA ILE A 121 -7.16 -16.84 -7.73
C ILE A 121 -6.37 -16.38 -6.50
N ILE A 122 -7.06 -15.97 -5.43
CA ILE A 122 -6.43 -15.54 -4.17
C ILE A 122 -5.59 -16.65 -3.56
N LEU A 123 -6.10 -17.89 -3.52
CA LEU A 123 -5.36 -19.04 -3.01
C LEU A 123 -4.13 -19.36 -3.87
N ALA A 124 -4.25 -19.35 -5.20
CA ALA A 124 -3.14 -19.58 -6.10
C ALA A 124 -2.04 -18.51 -5.95
N MET A 125 -2.42 -17.23 -5.87
CA MET A 125 -1.50 -16.13 -5.60
C MET A 125 -0.84 -16.28 -4.21
N GLY A 126 -1.62 -16.61 -3.18
CA GLY A 126 -1.11 -16.81 -1.82
C GLY A 126 -0.10 -17.95 -1.73
N CYS A 127 -0.45 -19.12 -2.26
CA CYS A 127 0.43 -20.30 -2.28
C CYS A 127 1.72 -20.03 -3.05
N THR A 128 1.62 -19.37 -4.21
CA THR A 128 2.80 -19.07 -5.04
C THR A 128 3.74 -18.09 -4.34
N VAL A 129 3.22 -17.07 -3.65
CA VAL A 129 4.05 -16.16 -2.84
C VAL A 129 4.68 -16.88 -1.65
N LEU A 130 3.93 -17.74 -0.94
CA LEU A 130 4.45 -18.49 0.21
C LEU A 130 5.59 -19.44 -0.18
N ILE A 131 5.47 -20.12 -1.32
CA ILE A 131 6.49 -21.06 -1.80
C ILE A 131 7.69 -20.31 -2.39
N SER A 132 7.44 -19.30 -3.23
CA SER A 132 8.51 -18.62 -3.97
C SER A 132 9.19 -17.48 -3.19
N GLN A 133 8.58 -17.02 -2.09
CA GLN A 133 9.00 -15.85 -1.32
C GLN A 133 9.13 -14.57 -2.18
N ASN A 134 8.50 -14.54 -3.36
CA ASN A 134 8.63 -13.45 -4.30
C ASN A 134 7.24 -12.99 -4.79
N MET A 135 6.93 -11.73 -4.49
CA MET A 135 5.64 -11.14 -4.85
C MET A 135 5.43 -11.03 -6.36
N LEU A 136 6.49 -11.02 -7.17
CA LEU A 136 6.41 -10.97 -8.63
C LEU A 136 5.70 -12.21 -9.19
N TYR A 137 6.05 -13.41 -8.71
CA TYR A 137 5.42 -14.63 -9.19
C TYR A 137 3.94 -14.71 -8.80
N GLY A 138 3.60 -14.25 -7.60
CA GLY A 138 2.20 -14.13 -7.19
C GLY A 138 1.40 -13.20 -8.10
N LEU A 139 1.96 -12.05 -8.47
CA LEU A 139 1.33 -11.11 -9.41
C LEU A 139 1.16 -11.73 -10.80
N LEU A 140 2.20 -12.39 -11.32
CA LEU A 140 2.14 -13.05 -12.64
C LEU A 140 1.06 -14.12 -12.68
N VAL A 141 0.96 -14.94 -11.63
CA VAL A 141 -0.09 -15.96 -11.50
C VAL A 141 -1.47 -15.29 -11.48
N GLY A 142 -1.66 -14.23 -10.70
CA GLY A 142 -2.93 -13.48 -10.70
C GLY A 142 -3.31 -12.95 -12.10
N ILE A 143 -2.36 -12.36 -12.82
CA ILE A 143 -2.58 -11.84 -14.18
C ILE A 143 -2.92 -12.96 -15.16
N LEU A 144 -2.19 -14.08 -15.12
CA LEU A 144 -2.46 -15.24 -15.97
C LEU A 144 -3.88 -15.78 -15.72
N PHE A 145 -4.29 -15.86 -14.45
CA PHE A 145 -5.61 -16.32 -14.07
C PHE A 145 -6.74 -15.39 -14.51
N GLU A 146 -6.49 -14.08 -14.59
CA GLU A 146 -7.48 -13.11 -15.05
C GLU A 146 -7.55 -13.02 -16.59
N ILE A 147 -6.43 -13.20 -17.30
CA ILE A 147 -6.38 -13.15 -18.77
C ILE A 147 -7.00 -14.41 -19.39
N ILE A 148 -6.84 -15.58 -18.75
CA ILE A 148 -7.42 -16.81 -19.27
C ILE A 148 -8.95 -16.72 -19.15
N PRO A 149 -9.72 -16.84 -20.25
CA PRO A 149 -11.16 -16.69 -20.21
C PRO A 149 -11.75 -17.64 -19.18
N ARG A 150 -12.58 -17.13 -18.27
CA ARG A 150 -13.22 -17.93 -17.20
C ARG A 150 -13.96 -19.16 -17.77
N ARG A 151 -14.48 -19.05 -19.01
CA ARG A 151 -15.08 -20.16 -19.78
C ARG A 151 -14.12 -21.32 -20.11
N LEU A 152 -12.83 -21.06 -20.30
CA LEU A 152 -11.83 -22.09 -20.65
C LEU A 152 -11.41 -22.94 -19.44
N TRP A 153 -11.57 -22.40 -18.23
CA TRP A 153 -11.33 -23.14 -16.98
C TRP A 153 -12.60 -23.77 -16.42
N PHE A 154 -13.75 -23.16 -16.68
CA PHE A 154 -15.06 -23.69 -16.29
C PHE A 154 -15.84 -24.22 -17.51
N GLY A 155 -15.19 -25.05 -18.34
CA GLY A 155 -15.79 -25.75 -19.48
C GLY A 155 -16.85 -26.81 -19.12
N MET A 156 -17.55 -26.66 -18.00
CA MET A 156 -18.68 -27.49 -17.56
C MET A 156 -19.64 -26.66 -16.69
N GLN A 157 -20.44 -25.80 -17.31
CA GLN A 157 -21.74 -25.35 -16.78
C GLN A 157 -22.54 -24.67 -17.90
N SER A 158 -23.07 -25.51 -18.80
CA SER A 158 -24.29 -25.22 -19.57
C SER A 158 -25.26 -26.37 -19.31
#